data_AF-A0A7Y3P7U5-F1
#
_entry.id   AF-A0A7Y3P7U5-F1
#
_cell.length_a   1.000
_cell.length_b   1.000
_cell.length_c   1.000
_cell.angle_alpha   90.00
_cell.angle_beta   90.00
_cell.angle_gamma   90.00
#
_symmetry.space_group_name_H-M   'P 1'
#
loop_
_entity.id
_entity.type
_entity.pdbx_description
1 polymer ?
#
loop_
_entity_poly.entity_id
_entity_poly.type
_entity_poly.pdbx_seq_one_letter_code
_entity_poly.pdbx_strand_id
1 'polypeptide(L)'
;MGLKGAARFAGTAALVLFLCWQHVQATRLGYRVESARREAAQRRGRVESLRLDLERRLSPQQVAARAARLGMVPADPRALRRLEDRPRQRLGSAPVWGLLTRTWTPLPARG
;
A
#
# COMPACT_ATOMS: atom_id res chain seq x y z
N MET A 1 9.37 -45.22 45.01
CA MET A 1 8.87 -43.90 44.55
C MET A 1 9.31 -43.73 43.09
N GLY A 2 8.55 -43.97 42.03
CA GLY A 2 7.12 -44.15 41.81
C GLY A 2 6.82 -43.38 40.52
N LEU A 3 6.77 -44.06 39.36
CA LEU A 3 6.60 -43.49 38.01
C LEU A 3 5.51 -42.39 37.93
N LYS A 4 4.45 -42.55 38.74
CA LYS A 4 3.33 -41.61 38.89
C LYS A 4 3.74 -40.24 39.44
N GLY A 5 4.74 -40.19 40.32
CA GLY A 5 5.30 -38.93 40.84
C GLY A 5 6.06 -38.17 39.77
N ALA A 6 6.94 -38.84 39.02
CA ALA A 6 7.67 -38.26 37.90
C ALA A 6 6.71 -37.73 36.82
N ALA A 7 5.65 -38.47 36.50
CA ALA A 7 4.63 -38.03 35.54
C ALA A 7 3.89 -36.76 36.00
N ARG A 8 3.59 -36.63 37.31
CA ARG A 8 2.98 -35.42 37.87
C ARG A 8 3.90 -34.21 37.76
N PHE A 9 5.18 -34.36 38.10
CA PHE A 9 6.16 -33.28 37.96
C PHE A 9 6.37 -32.85 36.51
N ALA A 10 6.46 -33.82 35.59
CA ALA A 10 6.55 -33.54 34.16
C ALA A 10 5.29 -32.81 33.65
N GLY A 11 4.10 -33.24 34.08
CA GLY A 11 2.84 -32.58 33.75
C GLY A 11 2.78 -31.13 34.26
N THR A 12 3.17 -30.89 35.52
CA THR A 12 3.21 -29.53 36.07
C THR A 12 4.23 -28.65 35.35
N ALA A 13 5.42 -29.19 35.02
CA ALA A 13 6.45 -28.45 34.31
C ALA A 13 6.01 -28.07 32.88
N ALA A 14 5.38 -29.01 32.16
CA ALA A 14 4.82 -28.75 30.84
C ALA A 14 3.73 -27.67 30.89
N LEU A 15 2.87 -27.70 31.91
CA LEU A 15 1.79 -26.71 32.07
C LEU A 15 2.34 -25.31 32.36
N VAL A 16 3.36 -25.20 33.20
CA VAL A 16 4.05 -23.92 33.48
C VAL A 16 4.73 -23.39 32.21
N LEU A 17 5.43 -24.25 31.46
CA LEU A 17 6.08 -23.85 30.21
C LEU A 17 5.06 -23.37 29.17
N PHE A 18 3.92 -24.07 29.06
CA PHE A 18 2.83 -23.69 28.18
C PHE A 18 2.23 -22.33 28.55
N LEU A 19 1.99 -22.09 29.84
CA LEU A 19 1.49 -20.80 30.32
C LEU A 19 2.48 -19.67 30.04
N CYS A 20 3.78 -19.92 30.27
CA CYS A 20 4.84 -18.97 29.93
C CYS A 20 4.85 -18.65 28.43
N TRP A 21 4.78 -19.68 27.58
CA TRP A 21 4.69 -19.52 26.13
C TRP A 21 3.47 -18.69 25.70
N GLN A 22 2.29 -18.96 26.27
CA GLN A 22 1.07 -18.18 26.00
C GLN A 22 1.27 -16.71 26.36
N HIS A 23 1.93 -16.43 27.49
CA HIS A 23 2.16 -15.06 27.94
C HIS A 23 3.12 -14.31 27.01
N VAL A 24 4.19 -14.96 26.54
CA VAL A 24 5.09 -14.38 25.53
C VAL A 24 4.33 -14.09 24.23
N GLN A 25 3.47 -15.01 23.78
CA GLN A 25 2.68 -14.81 22.56
C GLN A 25 1.68 -13.66 22.70
N ALA A 26 1.00 -13.56 23.84
CA ALA A 26 0.08 -12.45 24.13
C ALA A 26 0.80 -11.10 24.07
N THR A 27 1.97 -11.01 24.69
CA THR A 27 2.81 -9.79 24.67
C THR A 27 3.27 -9.44 23.25
N ARG A 28 3.72 -10.43 22.48
CA ARG A 28 4.10 -10.22 21.06
C ARG A 28 2.93 -9.73 20.22
N LEU A 29 1.73 -10.28 20.44
CA LEU A 29 0.52 -9.85 19.75
C LEU A 29 0.16 -8.40 20.12
N GLY A 30 0.24 -8.06 21.40
CA GLY A 30 0.05 -6.69 21.87
C GLY A 30 0.98 -5.69 21.18
N TYR A 31 2.28 -6.01 21.10
CA TYR A 31 3.24 -5.17 20.38
C TYR A 31 2.93 -5.02 18.89
N ARG A 32 2.49 -6.09 18.22
CA ARG A 32 2.11 -6.04 16.80
C ARG A 32 0.88 -5.16 16.55
N VAL A 33 -0.10 -5.21 17.45
CA VAL A 33 -1.28 -4.34 17.37
C VAL A 33 -0.87 -2.89 17.58
N GLU A 34 -0.04 -2.62 18.58
CA GLU A 34 0.43 -1.27 18.88
C GLU A 34 1.29 -0.71 17.75
N SER A 35 2.18 -1.51 17.15
CA SER A 35 2.96 -1.10 15.99
C SER A 35 2.07 -0.78 14.79
N ALA A 36 1.05 -1.61 14.52
CA ALA A 36 0.10 -1.37 13.43
C ALA A 36 -0.73 -0.09 13.66
N ARG A 37 -1.14 0.18 14.90
CA ARG A 37 -1.83 1.43 15.26
C ARG A 37 -0.95 2.66 15.02
N ARG A 38 0.30 2.61 15.44
CA ARG A 38 1.28 3.69 15.21
C ARG A 38 1.51 3.93 13.72
N GLU A 39 1.67 2.87 12.94
CA GLU A 39 1.86 2.98 11.51
C GLU A 39 0.62 3.58 10.81
N ALA A 40 -0.59 3.17 11.21
CA ALA A 40 -1.82 3.75 10.71
C ALA A 40 -1.93 5.24 11.07
N ALA A 41 -1.57 5.63 12.29
CA ALA A 41 -1.56 7.03 12.72
C ALA A 41 -0.55 7.86 11.92
N GLN A 42 0.67 7.35 11.71
CA GLN A 42 1.69 8.02 10.89
C GLN A 42 1.21 8.21 9.44
N ARG A 43 0.62 7.18 8.83
CA ARG A 43 0.08 7.26 7.46
C ARG A 43 -1.04 8.31 7.36
N ARG A 44 -1.95 8.35 8.34
CA ARG A 44 -3.01 9.38 8.40
C ARG A 44 -2.43 10.77 8.52
N GLY A 45 -1.44 10.97 9.40
CA GLY A 45 -0.74 12.26 9.54
C GLY A 45 -0.08 12.73 8.25
N ARG A 46 0.54 11.82 7.47
CA ARG A 46 1.12 12.14 6.16
C ARG A 46 0.07 12.52 5.12
N VAL A 47 -1.07 11.83 5.10
CA VAL A 47 -2.17 12.19 4.18
C VAL A 47 -2.67 13.59 4.48
N GLU A 48 -2.84 13.91 5.77
CA GLU A 48 -3.30 15.23 6.19
C GLU A 48 -2.28 16.33 5.83
N SER A 49 -0.99 16.10 6.09
CA SER A 49 0.04 17.07 5.70
C SER A 49 0.09 17.29 4.19
N LEU A 50 -0.04 16.23 3.40
CA LEU A 50 -0.06 16.32 1.94
C LEU A 50 -1.30 17.07 1.42
N ARG A 51 -2.45 16.89 2.06
CA ARG A 51 -3.67 17.65 1.74
C ARG A 51 -3.48 19.14 2.01
N LEU A 52 -2.92 19.50 3.17
CA LEU A 52 -2.61 20.88 3.49
C LEU A 52 -1.61 21.49 2.50
N ASP A 53 -0.59 20.72 2.10
CA ASP A 53 0.38 21.19 1.10
C ASP A 53 -0.25 21.36 -0.29
N LEU A 54 -1.16 20.47 -0.69
CA LEU A 54 -1.93 20.62 -1.92
C LEU A 54 -2.80 21.87 -1.86
N GLU A 55 -3.53 22.08 -0.77
CA GLU A 55 -4.39 23.24 -0.59
C GLU A 55 -3.59 24.55 -0.61
N ARG A 56 -2.40 24.56 -0.01
CA ARG A 56 -1.47 25.70 -0.10
C ARG A 56 -1.01 25.95 -1.53
N ARG A 57 -0.53 24.91 -2.24
CA ARG A 57 -0.02 25.04 -3.62
C ARG A 57 -1.11 25.39 -4.63
N LEU A 58 -2.30 24.85 -4.45
CA LEU A 58 -3.48 25.10 -5.29
C LEU A 58 -4.29 26.32 -4.82
N SER A 59 -3.81 27.02 -3.79
CA SER A 59 -4.50 28.23 -3.34
C SER A 59 -4.62 29.23 -4.50
N PRO A 60 -5.79 29.85 -4.70
CA PRO A 60 -6.04 30.72 -5.86
C PRO A 60 -4.98 31.83 -6.00
N GLN A 61 -4.50 32.36 -4.87
CA GLN A 61 -3.45 33.37 -4.83
C GLN A 61 -2.11 32.85 -5.35
N GLN A 62 -1.67 31.66 -4.94
CA GLN A 62 -0.41 31.08 -5.43
C GLN A 62 -0.50 30.69 -6.91
N VAL A 63 -1.64 30.14 -7.33
CA VAL A 63 -1.88 29.80 -8.73
C VAL A 63 -1.89 31.06 -9.60
N ALA A 64 -2.61 32.12 -9.18
CA ALA A 64 -2.63 33.40 -9.89
C ALA A 64 -1.25 34.05 -9.95
N ALA A 65 -0.49 34.06 -8.85
CA ALA A 65 0.87 34.58 -8.82
C ALA A 65 1.81 33.81 -9.76
N ARG A 66 1.67 32.47 -9.85
CA ARG A 66 2.48 31.64 -10.75
C ARG A 66 2.07 31.81 -12.20
N ALA A 67 0.77 31.89 -12.48
CA ALA A 67 0.23 32.18 -13.81
C ALA A 67 0.74 33.54 -14.32
N ALA A 68 0.70 34.58 -13.48
CA ALA A 68 1.21 35.91 -13.81
C ALA A 68 2.71 35.89 -14.16
N ARG A 69 3.53 35.16 -13.39
CA ARG A 69 4.97 34.98 -13.70
C ARG A 69 5.23 34.28 -15.03
N LEU A 70 4.29 33.43 -15.47
CA LEU A 70 4.36 32.71 -16.75
C LEU A 70 3.73 33.52 -17.91
N GLY A 71 3.29 34.76 -17.65
CA GLY A 71 2.59 35.59 -18.65
C GLY A 71 1.21 35.06 -19.02
N MET A 72 0.64 34.17 -18.22
CA MET A 72 -0.70 33.64 -18.45
C MET A 72 -1.76 34.69 -18.09
N VAL A 73 -2.78 34.79 -18.94
CA VAL A 73 -3.91 35.72 -18.79
C VAL A 73 -5.17 34.90 -18.51
N PRO A 74 -6.11 35.37 -17.67
CA PRO A 74 -7.39 34.70 -17.47
C PRO A 74 -8.10 34.50 -18.81
N ALA A 75 -8.54 33.27 -19.08
CA ALA A 75 -9.30 32.97 -20.28
C ALA A 75 -10.70 33.60 -20.19
N ASP A 76 -11.19 34.14 -21.31
CA ASP A 76 -12.58 34.58 -21.43
C ASP A 76 -13.51 33.36 -21.19
N PRO A 77 -14.50 33.43 -20.28
CA PRO A 77 -15.47 32.36 -20.07
C PRO A 77 -16.15 31.89 -21.36
N ARG A 78 -16.34 32.77 -22.34
CA ARG A 78 -16.95 32.45 -23.65
C ARG A 78 -16.03 31.61 -24.55
N ALA A 79 -14.73 31.56 -24.26
CA ALA A 79 -13.76 30.75 -25.01
C ALA A 79 -13.63 29.32 -24.48
N LEU A 80 -14.25 28.98 -23.35
CA LEU A 80 -14.19 27.63 -22.77
C LEU A 80 -15.00 26.65 -23.62
N ARG A 81 -14.32 25.66 -24.22
CA ARG A 81 -14.96 24.54 -24.92
C ARG A 81 -14.80 23.26 -24.10
N ARG A 82 -15.91 22.57 -23.83
CA ARG A 82 -15.88 21.23 -23.23
C ARG A 82 -15.46 20.23 -24.31
N LEU A 83 -14.33 19.59 -24.12
CA LEU A 83 -13.97 18.41 -24.91
C LEU A 83 -14.92 17.28 -24.51
N GLU A 84 -15.58 16.69 -25.49
CA GLU A 84 -16.37 15.47 -25.32
C GLU A 84 -15.48 14.39 -24.67
N ASP A 85 -15.97 13.73 -23.63
CA ASP A 85 -15.30 12.58 -23.02
C ASP A 85 -15.30 11.43 -24.04
N ARG A 86 -14.35 11.44 -24.98
CA ARG A 86 -14.05 10.25 -25.76
C ARG A 86 -13.61 9.20 -24.73
N PRO A 87 -14.26 8.01 -24.67
CA PRO A 87 -13.73 6.92 -23.88
C PRO A 87 -12.29 6.75 -24.32
N ARG A 88 -11.33 6.86 -23.38
CA ARG A 88 -9.91 6.63 -23.64
C ARG A 88 -9.83 5.32 -24.39
N GLN A 89 -9.68 5.41 -25.71
CA GLN A 89 -9.45 4.25 -26.54
C GLN A 89 -8.14 3.71 -25.98
N ARG A 90 -8.24 2.59 -25.25
CA ARG A 90 -7.10 1.87 -24.69
C ARG A 90 -6.20 1.58 -25.88
N LEU A 91 -5.23 2.45 -26.13
CA LEU A 91 -4.11 2.17 -26.98
C LEU A 91 -3.46 0.95 -26.33
N GLY A 92 -3.61 -0.19 -27.00
CA GLY A 92 -3.52 -1.55 -26.46
C GLY A 92 -2.70 -1.71 -25.19
N SER A 93 -3.37 -1.95 -24.07
CA SER A 93 -2.80 -2.79 -23.02
C SER A 93 -2.81 -4.23 -23.51
N ALA A 94 -1.99 -4.54 -24.52
CA ALA A 94 -1.65 -5.91 -24.82
C ALA A 94 -0.98 -6.47 -23.55
N PRO A 95 -1.42 -7.61 -23.01
CA PRO A 95 -0.76 -8.21 -21.86
C PRO A 95 0.70 -8.46 -22.23
N VAL A 96 1.64 -7.87 -21.49
CA VAL A 96 3.09 -8.07 -21.67
C VAL A 96 3.46 -9.57 -21.64
N TRP A 97 2.62 -10.41 -21.02
CA TRP A 97 2.71 -11.87 -21.09
C TRP A 97 2.67 -12.45 -22.51
N GLY A 98 2.06 -11.79 -23.49
CA GLY A 98 2.04 -12.24 -24.88
C GLY A 98 3.35 -11.99 -25.65
N LEU A 99 4.22 -11.12 -25.14
CA LEU A 99 5.55 -10.87 -25.74
C LEU A 99 6.61 -11.89 -25.27
N LEU A 100 6.36 -12.58 -24.16
CA LEU A 100 7.28 -13.59 -23.60
C LEU A 100 7.08 -15.00 -24.16
N THR A 101 5.96 -15.28 -24.84
CA THR A 101 5.69 -16.60 -25.44
C THR A 101 6.08 -16.71 -26.92
N ARG A 102 6.63 -15.64 -27.53
CA ARG A 102 6.95 -15.61 -28.97
C ARG A 102 8.30 -16.25 -29.35
N THR A 103 9.12 -16.70 -28.39
CA THR A 103 10.45 -17.24 -28.70
C THR A 103 10.59 -18.75 -28.54
N TRP A 104 9.54 -19.48 -28.18
CA TRP A 104 9.59 -20.94 -28.02
C TRP A 104 8.75 -21.65 -29.08
N THR A 105 9.15 -21.53 -30.34
CA THR A 105 8.80 -22.51 -31.37
C THR A 105 9.92 -23.55 -31.45
N PRO A 106 9.70 -24.81 -31.01
CA PRO A 106 10.67 -25.88 -31.24
C PRO A 106 10.78 -26.18 -32.74
N LEU A 107 12.01 -26.24 -33.27
CA LEU A 107 12.30 -26.67 -34.64
C LEU A 107 11.71 -28.08 -34.87
N PRO A 108 11.00 -28.34 -35.98
CA PRO A 108 10.67 -29.70 -36.36
C PRO A 108 11.96 -30.43 -36.76
N ALA A 109 12.27 -31.51 -36.03
CA ALA A 109 13.30 -32.45 -36.39
C ALA A 109 13.01 -33.01 -37.78
N ARG A 110 13.88 -32.74 -38.75
CA ARG A 110 13.91 -33.47 -40.03
C ARG A 110 14.47 -34.86 -39.76
N GLY A 111 13.71 -35.88 -40.14
CA GLY A 111 14.22 -37.23 -40.38
C GLY A 111 15.08 -37.29 -41.63
#